data_AF-A0A7J3A799-F1
#
_entry.id   AF-A0A7J3A799-F1
#
_cell.length_a   1.000
_cell.length_b   1.000
_cell.length_c   1.000
_cell.angle_alpha   90.00
_cell.angle_beta   90.00
_cell.angle_gamma   90.00
#
_symmetry.space_group_name_H-M   'P 1'
#
loop_
_entity.id
_entity.type
_entity.pdbx_description
1 polymer ?
#
loop_
_entity_poly.entity_id
_entity_poly.type
_entity_poly.pdbx_seq_one_letter_code
_entity_poly.pdbx_strand_id
1 'polypeptide(L)'
;MPYKDREKQREAYRRWYLKHREEQIARVHKDRLRIIRSKKMQLIAMLGGKCNICGYAKNVAALCFHHTDPKVKDGNPSALLRDRTIKSINLNGWVLLCQNCHAELHHPELSIDRIKS
;
A
#
# COMPACT_ATOMS: atom_id res chain seq x y z
N MET A 1 32.32 -18.17 26.76
CA MET A 1 31.06 -18.20 25.97
C MET A 1 31.11 -19.39 25.03
N PRO A 2 30.10 -20.27 25.04
CA PRO A 2 30.11 -21.49 24.25
C PRO A 2 29.97 -21.11 22.77
N TYR A 3 30.54 -21.96 21.90
CA TYR A 3 30.63 -21.85 20.44
C TYR A 3 31.84 -21.07 19.90
N LYS A 4 32.98 -21.78 19.79
CA LYS A 4 34.23 -21.34 19.14
C LYS A 4 34.29 -21.59 17.62
N ASP A 5 33.29 -22.28 17.04
CA ASP A 5 33.30 -22.74 15.65
C ASP A 5 32.19 -22.06 14.83
N ARG A 6 32.58 -21.15 13.94
CA ARG A 6 31.68 -20.37 13.09
C ARG A 6 30.97 -21.21 12.03
N GLU A 7 31.55 -22.33 11.60
CA GLU A 7 30.99 -23.18 10.56
C GLU A 7 29.83 -24.00 11.11
N LYS A 8 30.01 -24.60 12.29
CA LYS A 8 28.93 -25.30 13.02
C LYS A 8 27.77 -24.38 13.36
N GLN A 9 28.04 -23.12 13.69
CA GLN A 9 26.99 -22.11 13.89
C GLN A 9 26.19 -21.85 12.61
N ARG A 10 26.86 -21.70 11.46
CA ARG A 10 26.19 -21.49 10.16
C ARG A 10 25.33 -22.67 9.76
N GLU A 11 25.81 -23.89 9.96
CA GLU A 11 25.04 -25.10 9.67
C GLU A 11 23.82 -25.23 10.59
N ALA A 12 23.99 -25.05 11.89
CA ALA A 12 22.89 -25.08 12.86
C ALA A 12 21.83 -24.03 12.50
N TYR A 13 22.25 -22.81 12.15
CA TYR A 13 21.36 -21.75 11.68
C TYR A 13 20.66 -22.14 10.37
N ARG A 14 21.37 -22.71 9.39
CA ARG A 14 20.77 -23.15 8.11
C ARG A 14 19.71 -24.23 8.34
N ARG A 15 19.99 -25.24 9.17
CA ARG A 15 19.03 -26.30 9.52
C ARG A 15 17.81 -25.73 10.24
N TRP A 16 18.04 -24.84 11.21
CA TRP A 16 16.96 -24.13 11.89
C TRP A 16 16.13 -23.29 10.91
N TYR A 17 16.78 -22.54 10.03
CA TYR A 17 16.09 -21.69 9.04
C TYR A 17 15.25 -22.52 8.09
N LEU A 18 15.77 -23.60 7.52
CA LEU A 18 15.00 -24.49 6.64
C LEU A 18 13.78 -25.08 7.34
N LYS A 19 13.93 -25.52 8.60
CA LYS A 19 12.84 -26.07 9.41
C LYS A 19 11.73 -25.04 9.69
N HIS A 20 12.08 -23.76 9.87
CA HIS A 20 11.12 -22.72 10.26
C HIS A 20 10.78 -21.74 9.12
N ARG A 21 11.33 -21.92 7.92
CA ARG A 21 11.25 -20.96 6.80
C ARG A 21 9.82 -20.51 6.51
N GLU A 22 8.88 -21.45 6.48
CA GLU A 22 7.49 -21.17 6.15
C GLU A 22 6.81 -20.30 7.22
N GLU A 23 7.01 -20.64 8.49
CA GLU A 23 6.52 -19.85 9.62
C GLU A 23 7.14 -18.43 9.61
N GLN A 24 8.43 -18.33 9.31
CA GLN A 24 9.13 -17.05 9.18
C GLN A 24 8.53 -16.20 8.05
N ILE A 25 8.31 -16.79 6.87
CA ILE A 25 7.71 -16.11 5.72
C ILE A 25 6.28 -15.66 6.05
N ALA A 26 5.46 -16.54 6.63
CA ALA A 26 4.08 -16.25 7.00
C ALA A 26 4.01 -15.11 8.03
N ARG A 27 4.88 -15.13 9.05
CA ARG A 27 4.99 -14.08 10.06
C ARG A 27 5.36 -12.73 9.43
N VAL A 28 6.43 -12.70 8.64
CA VAL A 28 6.88 -11.47 7.95
C VAL A 28 5.79 -10.93 7.02
N HIS A 29 5.07 -11.81 6.32
CA HIS A 29 3.93 -11.40 5.48
C HIS A 29 2.81 -10.77 6.31
N LYS A 30 2.42 -11.40 7.42
CA LYS A 30 1.38 -10.91 8.33
C LYS A 30 1.74 -9.54 8.92
N ASP A 31 2.97 -9.39 9.39
CA ASP A 31 3.48 -8.13 9.94
C ASP A 31 3.51 -7.02 8.88
N ARG A 32 3.94 -7.37 7.66
CA ARG A 32 3.94 -6.44 6.53
C ARG A 32 2.52 -5.95 6.20
N LEU A 33 1.54 -6.85 6.14
CA LEU A 33 0.15 -6.49 5.89
C LEU A 33 -0.41 -5.59 7.00
N ARG A 34 -0.07 -5.87 8.26
CA ARG A 34 -0.48 -5.03 9.40
C ARG A 34 0.05 -3.60 9.27
N ILE A 35 1.34 -3.45 8.97
CA ILE A 35 1.99 -2.14 8.79
C ILE A 35 1.36 -1.38 7.63
N ILE A 36 1.19 -2.04 6.47
CA ILE A 36 0.58 -1.42 5.28
C ILE A 36 -0.85 -0.95 5.58
N ARG A 37 -1.66 -1.78 6.25
CA ARG A 37 -3.03 -1.41 6.63
C ARG A 37 -3.05 -0.21 7.57
N SER A 38 -2.22 -0.23 8.62
CA SER A 38 -2.14 0.88 9.58
C SER A 38 -1.74 2.19 8.90
N LYS A 39 -0.73 2.14 8.02
CA LYS A 39 -0.29 3.30 7.23
C LYS A 39 -1.39 3.80 6.30
N LYS A 40 -2.09 2.90 5.59
CA LYS A 40 -3.23 3.25 4.72
C LYS A 40 -4.31 3.99 5.50
N MET A 41 -4.69 3.51 6.69
CA MET A 41 -5.70 4.16 7.53
C MET A 41 -5.30 5.57 7.95
N GLN A 42 -4.03 5.75 8.36
CA GLN A 42 -3.50 7.07 8.74
C GLN A 42 -3.54 8.05 7.58
N LEU A 43 -3.06 7.66 6.40
CA LEU A 43 -3.05 8.53 5.23
C LEU A 43 -4.47 8.88 4.76
N ILE A 44 -5.39 7.92 4.82
CA ILE A 44 -6.80 8.18 4.51
C ILE A 44 -7.39 9.23 5.46
N ALA A 45 -7.12 9.12 6.75
CA ALA A 45 -7.58 10.09 7.74
C ALA A 45 -6.98 11.49 7.49
N MET A 46 -5.69 11.57 7.15
CA MET A 46 -5.01 12.84 6.82
C MET A 46 -5.58 13.51 5.57
N LEU A 47 -6.09 12.73 4.62
CA LEU A 47 -6.73 13.22 3.39
C LEU A 47 -8.26 13.42 3.54
N GLY A 48 -8.79 13.39 4.76
CA GLY A 48 -10.20 13.70 5.05
C GLY A 48 -11.17 12.52 5.03
N GLY A 49 -10.69 11.29 4.80
CA GLY A 49 -11.47 10.06 5.04
C GLY A 49 -12.58 9.75 4.05
N LYS A 50 -12.73 10.52 2.98
CA LYS A 50 -13.82 10.39 2.00
C LYS A 50 -13.35 10.70 0.58
N CYS A 51 -14.11 10.26 -0.41
CA CYS A 51 -13.89 10.67 -1.80
C CYS A 51 -14.05 12.20 -1.94
N ASN A 52 -13.05 12.86 -2.55
CA ASN A 52 -13.06 14.29 -2.83
C ASN A 52 -14.08 14.70 -3.89
N ILE A 53 -14.56 13.77 -4.73
CA ILE A 53 -15.53 14.05 -5.80
C ILE A 53 -16.96 13.79 -5.31
N CYS A 54 -17.28 12.56 -4.90
CA CYS A 54 -18.66 12.16 -4.57
C CYS A 54 -18.94 12.01 -3.07
N GLY A 55 -17.95 12.22 -2.20
CA GLY A 55 -18.12 12.12 -0.75
C GLY A 55 -18.24 10.69 -0.19
N TYR A 56 -18.07 9.64 -1.02
CA TYR A 56 -18.10 8.24 -0.55
C TYR A 56 -17.15 8.02 0.64
N ALA A 57 -17.70 7.50 1.75
CA ALA A 57 -16.97 7.26 2.99
C ALA A 57 -17.38 5.94 3.69
N LYS A 58 -17.98 5.00 2.94
CA LYS A 58 -18.55 3.77 3.53
C LYS A 58 -17.52 2.66 3.75
N ASN A 59 -16.49 2.57 2.91
CA ASN A 59 -15.46 1.53 3.02
C ASN A 59 -14.09 2.02 2.50
N VAL A 60 -13.07 1.96 3.35
CA VAL A 60 -11.69 2.33 3.02
C VAL A 60 -11.05 1.48 1.92
N ALA A 61 -11.57 0.27 1.67
CA ALA A 61 -11.14 -0.57 0.57
C ALA A 61 -11.51 0.02 -0.80
N ALA A 62 -12.62 0.75 -0.85
CA ALA A 62 -13.08 1.42 -2.07
C ALA A 62 -12.45 2.81 -2.27
N LEU A 63 -11.57 3.27 -1.37
CA LEU A 63 -10.82 4.51 -1.51
C LEU A 63 -9.41 4.26 -2.07
N CYS A 64 -9.02 5.10 -3.02
CA CYS A 64 -7.76 5.12 -3.74
C CYS A 64 -7.07 6.47 -3.57
N PHE A 65 -5.74 6.47 -3.50
CA PHE A 65 -4.94 7.69 -3.55
C PHE A 65 -4.70 8.07 -5.01
N HIS A 66 -5.00 9.32 -5.35
CA HIS A 66 -4.79 9.90 -6.66
C HIS A 66 -3.90 11.13 -6.53
N HIS A 67 -2.95 11.31 -7.44
CA HIS A 67 -2.15 12.52 -7.49
C HIS A 67 -2.69 13.46 -8.57
N THR A 68 -2.91 14.73 -8.23
CA THR A 68 -3.54 15.71 -9.13
C THR A 68 -2.63 16.16 -10.27
N ASP A 69 -1.31 16.02 -10.14
CA ASP A 69 -0.37 16.23 -11.25
C ASP A 69 -0.14 14.92 -12.01
N PRO A 70 -0.57 14.81 -13.28
CA PRO A 70 -0.39 13.60 -14.10
C PRO A 70 1.08 13.33 -14.48
N LYS A 71 1.98 14.32 -14.36
CA LYS A 71 3.42 14.16 -14.63
C LYS A 71 4.15 13.54 -13.46
N VAL A 72 3.65 13.74 -12.25
CA VAL A 72 4.02 12.91 -11.10
C VAL A 72 3.34 11.58 -11.37
N LYS A 73 4.06 10.72 -12.12
CA LYS A 73 3.64 9.38 -12.49
C LYS A 73 2.83 8.83 -11.33
N ASP A 74 1.65 8.26 -11.59
CA ASP A 74 0.84 7.47 -10.65
C ASP A 74 1.61 6.25 -10.09
N GLY A 75 2.95 6.32 -9.99
CA GLY A 75 3.71 6.09 -8.76
C GLY A 75 2.91 5.26 -7.80
N ASN A 76 2.84 3.97 -8.17
CA ASN A 76 1.92 2.98 -7.63
C ASN A 76 1.50 3.39 -6.22
N PRO A 77 0.22 3.70 -5.93
CA PRO A 77 -0.21 4.10 -4.60
C PRO A 77 0.26 3.14 -3.50
N SER A 78 0.52 1.89 -3.88
CA SER A 78 1.14 0.87 -3.02
C SER A 78 2.60 1.16 -2.65
N ALA A 79 3.37 1.88 -3.47
CA ALA A 79 4.73 2.31 -3.19
C ALA A 79 4.79 3.24 -1.97
N LEU A 80 3.88 4.21 -1.86
CA LEU A 80 3.73 5.04 -0.65
C LEU A 80 3.52 4.19 0.60
N LEU A 81 2.70 3.14 0.48
CA LEU A 81 2.39 2.24 1.60
C LEU A 81 3.53 1.26 1.92
N ARG A 82 4.36 0.91 0.93
CA ARG A 82 5.45 -0.08 1.05
C ARG A 82 6.78 0.54 1.47
N ASP A 83 6.96 1.84 1.28
CA ASP A 83 8.19 2.51 1.68
C ASP A 83 8.28 2.60 3.22
N ARG A 84 9.32 1.97 3.76
CA ARG A 84 9.63 1.90 5.20
C ARG A 84 10.57 3.00 5.67
N THR A 85 11.16 3.76 4.74
CA THR A 85 12.14 4.81 5.03
C THR A 85 11.49 6.18 5.19
N ILE A 86 10.28 6.35 4.63
CA ILE A 86 9.54 7.60 4.73
C ILE A 86 9.03 7.80 6.15
N LYS A 87 9.69 8.70 6.90
CA LYS A 87 9.28 9.16 8.23
C LYS A 87 8.09 10.12 8.18
N SER A 88 7.91 10.83 7.07
CA SER A 88 6.83 11.78 6.80
C SER A 88 6.48 11.78 5.32
N ILE A 89 5.22 11.52 4.99
CA ILE A 89 4.74 11.59 3.60
C ILE A 89 4.26 13.01 3.33
N ASN A 90 4.82 13.65 2.30
CA ASN A 90 4.23 14.87 1.77
C ASN A 90 2.98 14.48 0.98
N LEU A 91 1.82 14.96 1.43
CA LEU A 91 0.52 14.69 0.81
C LEU A 91 0.06 15.81 -0.13
N ASN A 92 0.91 16.81 -0.40
CA ASN A 92 0.60 17.85 -1.38
C ASN A 92 0.34 17.21 -2.75
N GLY A 93 -0.76 17.60 -3.37
CA GLY A 93 -1.20 17.02 -4.65
C GLY A 93 -1.87 15.66 -4.53
N TRP A 94 -1.92 15.02 -3.36
CA TRP A 94 -2.65 13.77 -3.17
C TRP A 94 -4.08 14.04 -2.73
N VAL A 95 -5.03 13.33 -3.33
CA VAL A 95 -6.46 13.33 -2.97
C VAL A 95 -6.98 11.91 -2.83
N LEU A 96 -8.11 11.75 -2.16
CA LEU A 96 -8.82 10.47 -2.08
C LEU A 96 -9.95 10.45 -3.10
N LEU A 97 -9.98 9.42 -3.93
CA LEU A 97 -11.10 9.14 -4.81
C LEU A 97 -11.67 7.76 -4.48
N CYS A 98 -12.98 7.57 -4.62
CA CYS A 98 -13.52 6.21 -4.66
C CYS A 98 -13.12 5.54 -5.97
N GLN A 99 -13.14 4.20 -6.02
CA GLN A 99 -12.75 3.46 -7.22
C GLN A 99 -13.51 3.89 -8.48
N ASN A 100 -14.80 4.24 -8.37
CA ASN A 100 -15.60 4.70 -9.50
C ASN A 100 -15.12 6.07 -10.00
N CYS A 101 -15.11 7.10 -9.14
CA CYS A 101 -14.65 8.43 -9.53
C CYS A 101 -13.19 8.44 -10.00
N HIS A 102 -12.36 7.57 -9.44
CA HIS A 102 -10.98 7.36 -9.91
C HIS A 102 -10.97 6.81 -11.34
N ALA A 103 -11.75 5.76 -11.63
CA ALA A 103 -11.85 5.18 -12.96
C ALA A 103 -12.41 6.18 -13.99
N GLU A 104 -13.48 6.91 -13.65
CA GLU A 104 -14.08 7.95 -14.50
C GLU A 104 -13.09 9.05 -14.84
N LEU A 105 -12.25 9.46 -13.88
CA LEU A 105 -11.24 10.49 -14.10
C LEU A 105 -10.09 10.03 -15.02
N HIS A 106 -9.68 8.77 -14.94
CA HIS A 106 -8.67 8.20 -15.82
C HIS A 106 -9.21 7.79 -17.20
N HIS A 107 -10.53 7.57 -17.33
CA HIS A 107 -11.19 7.08 -18.54
C HIS A 107 -12.42 7.91 -18.96
N PRO A 108 -12.29 9.24 -19.13
CA PRO A 108 -13.42 10.10 -19.52
C PRO A 108 -14.00 9.74 -20.90
N GLU A 109 -13.23 9.09 -21.77
CA GLU A 109 -13.66 8.58 -23.07
C GLU A 109 -14.62 7.40 -23.01
N LEU A 110 -14.74 6.73 -21.86
CA LEU A 110 -15.62 5.59 -21.63
C LEU A 110 -16.95 5.99 -20.98
N SER A 111 -17.33 7.27 -21.05
CA SER A 111 -18.65 7.71 -20.56
C SER A 111 -19.79 7.00 -21.29
N ILE A 112 -20.83 6.62 -20.52
CA ILE A 112 -22.06 6.00 -21.03
C ILE A 112 -22.77 6.88 -22.08
N ASP A 113 -22.58 8.19 -22.03
CA ASP A 113 -23.16 9.15 -22.97
C ASP A 113 -22.70 8.90 -24.41
N ARG A 114 -21.55 8.23 -24.59
CA ARG A 114 -20.98 7.88 -25.90
C ARG A 114 -21.47 6.55 -26.46
N ILE A 115 -22.23 5.77 -25.68
CA ILE A 115 -22.86 4.51 -26.12
C ILE A 115 -24.30 4.78 -26.60
N LYS A 116 -24.94 5.83 -26.09
CA LYS A 116 -26.35 6.14 -26.35
C LYS A 116 -26.59 6.98 -27.62
N SER A 117 -25.54 7.27 -28.37
CA SER A 117 -25.59 7.88 -29.71
C SER A 117 -25.70 6.80 -30.78
#